data_AF-A0A3A0A689-F1
#
_entry.id   AF-A0A3A0A689-F1
#
_cell.length_a   1.000
_cell.length_b   1.000
_cell.length_c   1.000
_cell.angle_alpha   90.00
_cell.angle_beta   90.00
_cell.angle_gamma   90.00
#
_symmetry.space_group_name_H-M   'P 1'
#
loop_
_entity.id
_entity.type
_entity.pdbx_description
1 polymer ?
#
loop_
_entity_poly.entity_id
_entity_poly.type
_entity_poly.pdbx_seq_one_letter_code
_entity_poly.pdbx_strand_id
1 'polypeptide(L)'
;MSVLEQAPAQADFEVIVVNDSGEPLPQASWHQSPRVQILNTNQVERSYARNAGAAVARGSYLAFLDDDDWILPGAIEAFYQLANQEPEALWLYGGIRIVNERAESLAELNS
;
A
#
# COMPACT_ATOMS: atom_id res chain seq x y z
N MET A 1 -0.28 0.57 -11.37
CA MET A 1 0.07 0.41 -9.94
C MET A 1 -1.25 0.52 -9.21
N SER A 2 -1.75 -0.60 -8.69
CA SER A 2 -3.14 -0.74 -8.20
C SER A 2 -3.55 0.32 -7.18
N VAL A 3 -2.61 0.79 -6.36
CA VAL A 3 -2.83 1.87 -5.39
C VAL A 3 -3.20 3.19 -6.07
N LEU A 4 -2.55 3.56 -7.18
CA LEU A 4 -2.87 4.81 -7.90
C LEU A 4 -4.18 4.73 -8.70
N GLU A 5 -4.72 3.53 -8.89
CA GLU A 5 -6.01 3.31 -9.55
C GLU A 5 -7.20 3.51 -8.59
N GLN A 6 -6.92 3.70 -7.29
CA GLN A 6 -7.94 3.98 -6.27
C GLN A 6 -8.48 5.41 -6.41
N ALA A 7 -9.80 5.57 -6.31
CA ALA A 7 -10.46 6.87 -6.46
C ALA A 7 -10.34 7.70 -5.17
N PRO A 8 -9.87 8.96 -5.23
CA PRO A 8 -9.66 9.79 -4.05
C PRO A 8 -10.91 10.53 -3.57
N ALA A 9 -12.12 10.08 -3.92
CA ALA A 9 -13.34 10.87 -3.75
C ALA A 9 -13.59 11.32 -2.30
N GLN A 10 -13.17 10.50 -1.33
CA GLN A 10 -13.32 10.79 0.10
C GLN A 10 -12.03 10.54 0.91
N ALA A 11 -11.07 9.81 0.35
CA ALA A 11 -9.83 9.41 0.98
C ALA A 11 -8.66 9.83 0.09
N ASP A 12 -8.03 10.96 0.41
CA ASP A 12 -6.76 11.32 -0.21
C ASP A 12 -5.63 10.49 0.38
N PHE A 13 -4.62 10.19 -0.43
CA PHE A 13 -3.52 9.32 -0.02
C PHE A 13 -2.23 9.68 -0.75
N GLU A 14 -1.11 9.36 -0.10
CA GLU A 14 0.22 9.34 -0.70
C GLU A 14 0.71 7.90 -0.79
N VAL A 15 1.68 7.67 -1.67
CA VAL A 15 2.32 6.37 -1.84
C VAL A 15 3.81 6.54 -1.63
N ILE A 16 4.35 5.82 -0.65
CA ILE A 16 5.77 5.80 -0.35
C ILE A 16 6.31 4.44 -0.78
N VAL A 17 7.10 4.44 -1.84
CA VAL A 17 7.79 3.25 -2.33
C VAL A 17 9.19 3.24 -1.71
N VAL A 18 9.45 2.26 -0.85
CA VAL A 18 10.78 2.07 -0.27
C VAL A 18 11.52 1.02 -1.08
N ASN A 19 12.49 1.47 -1.87
CA ASN A 19 13.37 0.61 -2.64
C ASN A 19 14.57 0.19 -1.79
N ASP A 20 14.59 -1.05 -1.35
CA ASP A 20 15.67 -1.65 -0.56
C ASP A 20 16.61 -2.54 -1.36
N SER A 21 16.40 -2.65 -2.68
CA SER A 21 17.20 -3.52 -3.56
C SER A 21 18.66 -3.11 -3.70
N GLY A 22 19.01 -1.87 -3.31
CA GLY A 22 20.32 -1.27 -3.53
C GLY A 22 20.59 -0.86 -4.98
N GLU A 23 19.67 -1.14 -5.90
CA GLU A 23 19.75 -0.80 -7.32
C GLU A 23 18.62 0.16 -7.73
N PRO A 24 18.78 0.99 -8.78
CA PRO A 24 17.70 1.83 -9.27
C PRO A 24 16.48 1.01 -9.73
N LEU A 25 15.28 1.43 -9.36
CA LEU A 25 14.05 0.82 -9.86
C LEU A 25 13.95 0.96 -11.39
N PRO A 26 13.47 -0.07 -12.11
CA PRO A 26 13.18 0.04 -13.53
C PRO A 26 12.24 1.20 -13.83
N GLN A 27 12.44 1.89 -14.96
CA GLN A 27 11.59 3.02 -15.31
C GLN A 27 10.13 2.60 -15.46
N ALA A 28 9.25 3.23 -14.67
CA ALA A 28 7.82 3.02 -14.75
C ALA A 28 7.06 4.36 -14.76
N SER A 29 5.89 4.37 -15.39
CA SER A 29 5.07 5.59 -15.53
C SER A 29 4.65 6.19 -14.18
N TRP A 30 4.48 5.35 -13.16
CA TRP A 30 4.09 5.79 -11.82
C TRP A 30 5.18 6.58 -11.10
N HIS A 31 6.44 6.55 -11.54
CA HIS A 31 7.53 7.38 -10.99
C HIS A 31 7.24 8.88 -11.10
N GLN A 32 6.42 9.28 -12.08
CA GLN A 32 6.06 10.68 -12.33
C GLN A 32 4.79 11.11 -11.60
N SER A 33 4.13 10.18 -10.89
CA SER A 33 2.91 10.50 -10.15
C SER A 33 3.24 11.48 -9.01
N PRO A 34 2.52 12.61 -8.87
CA PRO A 34 2.74 13.56 -7.79
C PRO A 34 2.40 12.97 -6.40
N ARG A 35 1.73 11.82 -6.37
CA ARG A 35 1.39 11.08 -5.14
C ARG A 35 2.48 10.12 -4.70
N VAL A 36 3.49 9.88 -5.54
CA VAL A 36 4.53 8.90 -5.27
C VAL A 36 5.80 9.58 -4.77
N GLN A 37 6.29 9.11 -3.63
CA GLN A 37 7.63 9.38 -3.15
C GLN A 37 8.43 8.08 -3.14
N ILE A 38 9.62 8.10 -3.73
CA ILE A 38 10.54 6.96 -3.72
C ILE A 38 11.63 7.23 -2.67
N LEU A 39 11.78 6.32 -1.72
CA LEU A 39 12.87 6.33 -0.74
C LEU A 39 13.81 5.16 -1.06
N ASN A 40 15.10 5.46 -1.28
CA ASN A 40 16.09 4.40 -1.50
C ASN A 40 16.82 4.09 -0.19
N THR A 41 17.02 2.80 0.07
CA THR A 41 17.82 2.31 1.20
C THR A 41 18.72 1.16 0.74
N ASN A 42 19.82 0.97 1.45
CA ASN A 42 20.76 -0.14 1.23
C ASN A 42 20.57 -1.27 2.27
N GLN A 43 19.51 -1.20 3.08
CA GLN A 43 19.19 -2.21 4.09
C GLN A 43 18.07 -3.11 3.58
N VAL A 44 18.45 -4.33 3.19
CA VAL A 44 17.55 -5.36 2.65
C VAL A 44 16.83 -6.07 3.79
N GLU A 45 15.86 -5.38 4.40
CA GLU A 45 15.05 -5.95 5.48
C GLU A 45 13.66 -5.31 5.49
N ARG A 46 12.62 -6.15 5.43
CA ARG A 46 11.23 -5.70 5.25
C ARG A 46 10.74 -4.81 6.38
N SER A 47 11.14 -5.08 7.63
CA SER A 47 10.74 -4.26 8.77
C SER A 47 11.40 -2.89 8.70
N TYR A 48 12.67 -2.80 8.27
CA TYR A 48 13.36 -1.56 8.01
C TYR A 48 12.66 -0.75 6.92
N ALA A 49 12.32 -1.38 5.80
CA ALA A 49 11.63 -0.71 4.70
C ALA A 49 10.29 -0.11 5.17
N ARG A 50 9.47 -0.90 5.88
CA ARG A 50 8.19 -0.45 6.45
C ARG A 50 8.37 0.70 7.44
N ASN A 51 9.35 0.61 8.34
CA ASN A 51 9.63 1.64 9.33
C ASN A 51 10.14 2.94 8.69
N ALA A 52 11.01 2.83 7.67
CA ALA A 52 11.53 3.97 6.94
C ALA A 52 10.41 4.70 6.18
N GLY A 53 9.50 3.95 5.54
CA GLY A 53 8.31 4.51 4.91
C GLY A 53 7.38 5.18 5.92
N ALA A 54 7.08 4.51 7.03
CA ALA A 54 6.24 5.05 8.10
C ALA A 54 6.81 6.34 8.71
N ALA A 55 8.14 6.45 8.84
CA ALA A 55 8.80 7.62 9.42
C ALA A 55 8.65 8.90 8.58
N VAL A 56 8.44 8.77 7.26
CA VAL A 56 8.25 9.92 6.35
C VAL A 56 6.80 10.12 5.93
N ALA A 57 5.90 9.22 6.31
CA ALA A 57 4.48 9.31 6.03
C ALA A 57 3.84 10.49 6.78
N ARG A 58 2.86 11.12 6.12
CA ARG A 58 2.12 12.30 6.60
C ARG A 58 0.64 12.00 6.86
N GLY A 59 0.16 10.84 6.38
CA GLY A 59 -1.21 10.39 6.60
C GLY A 59 -1.51 10.01 8.04
N SER A 60 -2.79 10.08 8.43
CA SER A 60 -3.26 9.64 9.75
C SER A 60 -3.30 8.12 9.91
N TYR A 61 -3.26 7.39 8.80
CA TYR A 61 -3.30 5.93 8.74
C TYR A 61 -2.13 5.42 7.88
N LEU A 62 -1.62 4.25 8.25
CA LEU A 62 -0.63 3.51 7.48
C LEU A 62 -1.25 2.24 6.92
N ALA A 63 -1.09 2.02 5.62
CA ALA A 63 -1.42 0.78 4.95
C ALA A 63 -0.15 0.23 4.31
N PHE A 64 0.25 -0.98 4.73
CA PHE A 64 1.40 -1.67 4.14
C PHE A 64 0.94 -2.58 3.02
N LEU A 65 1.64 -2.55 1.89
CA LEU A 65 1.41 -3.38 0.72
C LEU A 65 2.77 -3.87 0.23
N ASP A 66 2.93 -5.18 0.10
CA ASP A 66 4.15 -5.78 -0.43
C ASP A 66 4.18 -5.65 -1.97
N ASP A 67 5.36 -5.75 -2.58
CA ASP A 67 5.57 -5.46 -4.02
C ASP A 67 5.07 -6.57 -4.96
N ASP A 68 4.78 -7.74 -4.40
CA ASP A 68 4.11 -8.88 -5.04
C ASP A 68 2.58 -8.88 -4.84
N ASP A 69 2.04 -7.92 -4.09
CA ASP A 69 0.62 -7.77 -3.82
C ASP A 69 -0.05 -6.63 -4.60
N TRP A 70 -1.38 -6.65 -4.63
CA TRP A 70 -2.18 -5.53 -5.15
C TRP A 70 -3.42 -5.28 -4.30
N ILE A 71 -3.84 -4.03 -4.27
CA ILE A 71 -5.07 -3.61 -3.59
C ILE A 71 -6.26 -3.70 -4.55
N LEU A 72 -7.39 -4.23 -4.07
CA LEU A 72 -8.62 -4.33 -4.86
C LEU A 72 -9.29 -2.94 -5.02
N PRO A 73 -10.02 -2.71 -6.12
CA PRO A 73 -10.75 -1.46 -6.32
C PRO A 73 -11.68 -1.12 -5.15
N GLY A 74 -11.59 0.11 -4.65
CA GLY A 74 -12.45 0.61 -3.56
C GLY A 74 -11.98 0.25 -2.15
N ALA A 75 -10.89 -0.52 -2.00
CA ALA A 75 -10.43 -0.93 -0.67
C ALA A 75 -9.94 0.25 0.18
N ILE A 76 -9.27 1.25 -0.40
CA ILE A 76 -8.85 2.45 0.37
C ILE A 76 -10.06 3.21 0.89
N GLU A 77 -11.10 3.38 0.07
CA GLU A 77 -12.34 4.04 0.47
C GLU A 77 -13.06 3.26 1.57
N ALA A 78 -13.13 1.92 1.44
CA ALA A 78 -13.73 1.06 2.45
C ALA A 78 -13.00 1.16 3.80
N PHE A 79 -11.66 1.13 3.80
CA PHE A 79 -10.88 1.32 5.02
C PHE A 79 -11.08 2.70 5.64
N TYR A 80 -11.12 3.75 4.81
CA TYR A 80 -11.35 5.11 5.31
C TYR A 80 -12.75 5.28 5.91
N GLN A 81 -13.77 4.69 5.29
CA GLN A 81 -15.13 4.69 5.84
C GLN A 81 -15.20 3.94 7.17
N LEU A 82 -14.56 2.77 7.27
CA LEU A 82 -14.49 2.00 8.50
C LEU A 82 -13.77 2.77 9.61
N ALA A 83 -12.67 3.44 9.29
CA ALA A 83 -11.92 4.26 10.24
C ALA A 83 -12.76 5.43 10.81
N ASN A 84 -13.63 6.02 9.99
CA ASN A 84 -14.55 7.08 10.43
C ASN A 84 -15.71 6.54 11.27
N GLN A 85 -16.14 5.29 11.04
CA GLN A 85 -17.19 4.64 11.82
C GLN A 85 -16.69 4.17 13.18
N GLU A 86 -15.43 3.74 13.24
CA GLU A 86 -14.78 3.20 14.44
C GLU A 86 -13.55 4.02 14.82
N PRO A 87 -13.71 5.27 15.30
CA PRO A 87 -12.59 6.18 15.54
C PRO A 87 -11.63 5.75 16.66
N GLU A 88 -12.04 4.78 17.50
CA GLU A 88 -11.20 4.19 18.54
C GLU A 88 -10.40 2.97 18.05
N ALA A 89 -10.65 2.50 16.81
CA ALA A 89 -9.94 1.37 16.25
C ALA A 89 -8.47 1.71 15.99
N LEU A 90 -7.57 0.93 16.58
CA LEU A 90 -6.13 1.05 16.35
C LEU A 90 -5.67 0.31 15.10
N TRP A 91 -6.42 -0.73 14.69
CA TRP A 91 -6.07 -1.59 13.57
C TRP A 91 -7.32 -1.90 12.75
N LEU A 92 -7.19 -1.77 11.44
CA LEU A 92 -8.20 -2.15 10.46
C LEU A 92 -7.61 -3.21 9.55
N TYR A 93 -8.38 -4.25 9.27
CA TYR A 93 -8.02 -5.30 8.34
C TYR A 93 -9.22 -5.62 7.46
N GLY A 94 -8.94 -6.06 6.24
CA GLY A 94 -9.96 -6.43 5.27
C GLY A 94 -9.72 -7.85 4.78
N GLY A 95 -10.66 -8.36 3.98
CA GLY A 95 -10.50 -9.66 3.36
C GLY A 95 -9.33 -9.70 2.37
N ILE A 96 -8.75 -10.88 2.20
CA ILE A 96 -7.66 -11.12 1.25
C ILE A 96 -8.02 -12.25 0.30
N ARG A 97 -7.55 -12.15 -0.94
CA ARG A 97 -7.61 -13.22 -1.94
C ARG A 97 -6.21 -13.76 -2.16
N ILE A 98 -6.03 -15.05 -1.88
CA ILE A 98 -4.79 -15.76 -2.16
C ILE A 98 -4.85 -16.22 -3.61
N VAL A 99 -3.83 -15.89 -4.37
CA VAL A 99 -3.71 -16.22 -5.80
C VAL A 99 -2.40 -16.94 -6.08
N ASN A 100 -2.33 -17.65 -7.20
CA ASN A 100 -1.06 -18.16 -7.71
C ASN A 100 -0.35 -17.11 -8.61
N GLU A 101 0.82 -17.44 -9.14
CA GLU A 101 1.60 -16.59 -10.06
C GLU A 101 0.85 -16.22 -11.36
N ARG A 102 -0.23 -16.93 -11.70
CA ARG A 102 -1.10 -16.63 -12.85
C ARG A 102 -2.32 -15.78 -12.47
N ALA A 103 -2.34 -15.26 -11.25
CA ALA A 103 -3.46 -14.54 -10.64
C ALA A 103 -4.77 -15.36 -10.55
N GLU A 104 -4.68 -16.69 -10.57
CA GLU A 104 -5.83 -17.58 -10.36
C GLU A 104 -6.12 -17.69 -8.86
N SER A 105 -7.38 -17.49 -8.48
CA SER A 105 -7.81 -17.55 -7.07
C SER A 105 -7.65 -18.95 -6.50
N LEU A 106 -6.92 -19.06 -5.39
CA LEU A 106 -6.74 -20.29 -4.62
C LEU A 106 -7.64 -20.30 -3.37
N ALA A 107 -7.82 -19.14 -2.74
CA ALA A 107 -8.68 -18.99 -1.57
C ALA A 107 -9.11 -17.52 -1.38
N GLU A 108 -10.23 -17.33 -0.70
CA GLU A 108 -10.67 -16.03 -0.20
C GLU A 108 -10.88 -16.12 1.31
N LEU A 109 -10.29 -15.18 2.03
CA LEU A 109 -10.46 -15.03 3.47
C LEU A 109 -11.21 -13.73 3.69
N ASN A 110 -12.52 -13.83 3.89
CA ASN A 110 -13.36 -12.69 4.21
C ASN A 110 -13.42 -12.54 5.73
N SER A 111 -12.94 -11.41 6.24
CA SER A 111 -13.03 -10.98 7.64
C SER A 111 -14.42 -10.50 8.02
#